data_AF-A0A9N8RJZ6-F1
#
_entry.id   AF-A0A9N8RJZ6-F1
#
_cell.length_a   1.000
_cell.length_b   1.000
_cell.length_c   1.000
_cell.angle_alpha   90.00
_cell.angle_beta   90.00
_cell.angle_gamma   90.00
#
_symmetry.space_group_name_H-M   'P 1'
#
loop_
_entity.id
_entity.type
_entity.pdbx_description
1 polymer ?
#
loop_
_entity_poly.entity_id
_entity_poly.type
_entity_poly.pdbx_seq_one_letter_code
_entity_poly.pdbx_strand_id
1 'polypeptide(L)'
;MLRLLRLLSCLEGKDKIIQYTWFSIAKEFLLHDVTNVISTLGAKVAFYANQDQSSRCSAFDAKVKDTTGAGDTFTGAYVSEYVRQKTLGKWDIRSAVIRAKKAAAMTVRNVGAQNGIPWSDEIDSFDALEKLLHAVSSDSTAFTGGDK
;
A
#
# COMPACT_ATOMS: atom_id res chain seq x y z
N MET A 1 8.42 17.17 7.32
CA MET A 1 9.36 16.64 6.29
C MET A 1 9.00 15.19 6.06
N LEU A 2 8.54 14.81 4.85
CA LEU A 2 8.05 13.46 4.56
C LEU A 2 9.24 12.54 4.26
N ARG A 3 9.59 11.62 5.16
CA ARG A 3 10.57 10.56 4.89
C ARG A 3 9.80 9.33 4.43
N LEU A 4 9.63 9.19 3.11
CA LEU A 4 9.04 8.00 2.50
C LEU A 4 10.16 7.01 2.19
N LEU A 5 10.31 5.97 3.01
CA LEU A 5 11.22 4.88 2.70
C LEU A 5 10.46 3.75 2.02
N ARG A 6 10.74 3.53 0.73
CA ARG A 6 10.15 2.45 -0.06
C ARG A 6 11.05 1.23 0.02
N LEU A 7 10.59 0.19 0.71
CA LEU A 7 11.18 -1.14 0.63
C LEU A 7 10.49 -1.93 -0.49
N LEU A 8 11.07 -1.86 -1.68
CA LEU A 8 10.81 -2.80 -2.77
C LEU A 8 11.61 -4.08 -2.47
N SER A 9 11.04 -5.01 -1.69
CA SER A 9 11.59 -6.36 -1.68
C SER A 9 11.10 -7.08 -2.95
N CYS A 10 11.89 -6.98 -4.03
CA CYS A 10 11.75 -7.86 -5.18
C CYS A 10 12.20 -9.26 -4.75
N LEU A 11 11.28 -10.02 -4.16
CA LEU A 11 11.50 -11.41 -3.77
C LEU A 11 10.66 -12.28 -4.68
N GLU A 12 11.02 -12.27 -5.95
CA GLU A 12 10.66 -13.36 -6.84
C GLU A 12 11.37 -14.62 -6.32
N GLY A 13 10.59 -15.56 -5.77
CA GLY A 13 11.04 -16.95 -5.62
C GLY A 13 11.47 -17.46 -4.24
N LYS A 14 11.09 -16.82 -3.12
CA LYS A 14 11.25 -17.45 -1.78
C LYS A 14 9.97 -17.32 -0.95
N ASP A 15 9.10 -18.32 -1.05
CA ASP A 15 7.81 -18.51 -0.35
C ASP A 15 7.89 -18.58 1.20
N LYS A 16 8.92 -18.04 1.83
CA LYS A 16 9.11 -18.05 3.29
C LYS A 16 9.67 -16.75 3.85
N ILE A 17 9.26 -15.59 3.32
CA ILE A 17 9.24 -14.40 4.20
C ILE A 17 7.94 -14.44 4.98
N ILE A 18 8.09 -14.98 6.18
CA ILE A 18 7.05 -15.24 7.17
C ILE A 18 6.33 -13.91 7.45
N GLN A 19 5.01 -13.94 7.60
CA GLN A 19 4.15 -12.79 7.92
C GLN A 19 4.73 -11.87 9.04
N TYR A 20 5.50 -12.43 9.96
CA TYR A 20 6.19 -11.73 11.04
C TYR A 20 7.32 -10.78 10.59
N THR A 21 7.98 -11.03 9.45
CA THR A 21 9.15 -10.26 9.02
C THR A 21 8.78 -8.83 8.61
N TRP A 22 7.64 -8.63 7.96
CA TRP A 22 7.21 -7.30 7.50
C TRP A 22 6.95 -6.34 8.66
N PHE A 23 6.35 -6.87 9.72
CA PHE A 23 6.10 -6.11 10.93
C PHE A 23 7.42 -5.70 11.60
N SER A 24 8.35 -6.64 11.79
CA SER A 24 9.65 -6.34 12.40
C SER A 24 10.45 -5.32 11.58
N ILE A 25 10.46 -5.46 10.25
CA ILE A 25 11.12 -4.50 9.35
C ILE A 25 10.47 -3.13 9.47
N ALA A 26 9.14 -3.04 9.40
CA ALA A 26 8.45 -1.77 9.51
C ALA A 26 8.68 -1.12 10.88
N LYS A 27 8.63 -1.91 11.96
CA LYS A 27 8.92 -1.44 13.31
C LYS A 27 10.31 -0.82 13.41
N GLU A 28 11.33 -1.43 12.80
CA GLU A 28 12.68 -0.87 12.78
C GLU A 28 12.68 0.53 12.14
N PHE A 29 12.04 0.71 10.98
CA PHE A 29 11.95 2.05 10.37
C PHE A 29 11.19 3.06 11.21
N LEU A 30 10.10 2.64 11.87
CA LEU A 30 9.35 3.50 12.77
C LEU A 30 10.20 3.94 13.98
N LEU A 31 11.16 3.11 14.44
CA LEU A 31 12.11 3.47 15.48
C LEU A 31 13.16 4.50 15.00
N HIS A 32 13.41 4.60 13.69
CA HIS A 32 14.33 5.56 13.08
C HIS A 32 13.62 6.80 12.47
N ASP A 33 12.58 7.29 13.14
CA ASP A 33 11.80 8.50 12.78
C ASP A 33 11.10 8.46 11.42
N VAL A 34 10.88 7.27 10.84
CA VAL A 34 10.00 7.15 9.66
C VAL A 34 8.56 7.18 10.13
N THR A 35 7.76 8.10 9.58
CA THR A 35 6.35 8.27 10.00
C THR A 35 5.42 7.24 9.41
N ASN A 36 5.62 6.88 8.14
CA ASN A 36 4.76 5.94 7.41
C ASN A 36 5.64 4.98 6.62
N VAL A 37 5.42 3.69 6.82
CA VAL A 37 6.10 2.60 6.11
C VAL A 37 5.07 1.89 5.26
N ILE A 38 5.36 1.73 3.98
CA ILE A 38 4.52 0.98 3.05
C ILE A 38 5.40 -0.02 2.31
N SER A 39 5.01 -1.28 2.34
CA SER A 39 5.68 -2.39 1.65
C SER A 39 4.72 -3.02 0.65
N THR A 40 5.08 -2.98 -0.63
CA THR A 40 4.35 -3.62 -1.72
C THR A 40 4.88 -5.03 -1.92
N LEU A 41 4.06 -6.05 -1.65
CA LEU A 41 4.44 -7.47 -1.77
C LEU A 41 3.93 -8.06 -3.10
N GLY A 42 4.24 -7.36 -4.19
CA GLY A 42 3.84 -7.74 -5.55
C GLY A 42 2.32 -7.79 -5.76
N ALA A 43 1.88 -8.71 -6.61
CA ALA A 43 0.51 -8.78 -7.11
C ALA A 43 -0.55 -9.16 -6.06
N LYS A 44 -0.17 -9.55 -4.84
CA LYS A 44 -1.10 -10.20 -3.88
C LYS A 44 -1.36 -9.40 -2.61
N VAL A 45 -0.39 -8.64 -2.10
CA VAL A 45 -0.51 -7.98 -0.78
C VAL A 45 0.23 -6.65 -0.75
N ALA A 46 -0.28 -5.68 0.01
CA ALA A 46 0.50 -4.55 0.51
C ALA A 46 0.40 -4.51 2.03
N PHE A 47 1.48 -4.17 2.72
CA PHE A 47 1.51 -3.92 4.15
C PHE A 47 1.78 -2.43 4.39
N TYR A 48 1.13 -1.85 5.37
CA TYR A 48 1.41 -0.49 5.81
C TYR A 48 1.46 -0.40 7.33
N ALA A 49 2.27 0.52 7.83
CA ALA A 49 2.38 0.83 9.24
C ALA A 49 2.72 2.31 9.46
N ASN A 50 2.16 2.90 10.51
CA ASN A 50 2.59 4.16 11.11
C ASN A 50 2.63 3.98 12.65
N GLN A 51 2.81 5.08 13.39
CA GLN A 51 2.81 5.02 14.86
C GLN A 51 1.47 4.58 15.46
N ASP A 52 0.35 4.77 14.75
CA ASP A 52 -1.01 4.55 15.27
C ASP A 52 -1.59 3.19 14.89
N GLN A 53 -1.24 2.68 13.71
CA GLN A 53 -1.85 1.50 13.11
C GLN A 53 -0.90 0.77 12.17
N SER A 54 -1.13 -0.54 12.03
CA SER A 54 -0.52 -1.36 10.99
C SER A 54 -1.54 -2.35 10.46
N SER A 55 -1.52 -2.62 9.15
CA SER A 55 -2.42 -3.60 8.55
C SER A 55 -1.95 -4.10 7.21
N ARG A 56 -2.63 -5.14 6.72
CA ARG A 56 -2.47 -5.69 5.38
C ARG A 56 -3.66 -5.28 4.52
N CYS A 57 -3.38 -4.87 3.30
CA CYS A 57 -4.37 -4.74 2.25
C CYS A 57 -4.19 -5.88 1.25
N SER A 58 -5.24 -6.68 1.04
CA SER A 58 -5.32 -7.67 -0.04
C SER A 58 -5.30 -6.97 -1.40
N ALA A 59 -4.57 -7.53 -2.36
CA ALA A 59 -4.54 -6.99 -3.72
C ALA A 59 -5.89 -7.10 -4.42
N PHE A 60 -6.01 -6.29 -5.46
CA PHE A 60 -7.10 -6.38 -6.42
C PHE A 60 -6.74 -7.43 -7.47
N ASP A 61 -7.68 -8.30 -7.80
CA ASP A 61 -7.51 -9.20 -8.93
C ASP A 61 -7.58 -8.36 -10.22
N ALA A 62 -6.45 -8.23 -10.90
CA ALA A 62 -6.29 -7.39 -12.07
C ALA A 62 -5.70 -8.22 -13.21
N LYS A 63 -6.27 -8.08 -14.41
CA LYS A 63 -5.72 -8.72 -15.61
C LYS A 63 -4.41 -8.03 -15.99
N VAL A 64 -3.28 -8.64 -15.61
CA VAL A 64 -1.94 -8.11 -15.85
C VAL A 64 -1.55 -8.29 -17.32
N LYS A 65 -1.14 -7.19 -17.96
CA LYS A 65 -0.59 -7.14 -19.32
C LYS A 65 0.89 -6.77 -19.29
N ASP A 66 1.27 -5.79 -18.48
CA ASP A 66 2.65 -5.33 -18.30
C ASP A 66 2.79 -4.75 -16.88
N THR A 67 3.81 -5.15 -16.13
CA THR A 67 4.03 -4.65 -14.75
C THR A 67 4.90 -3.40 -14.68
N THR A 68 5.42 -2.95 -15.82
CA THR A 68 6.29 -1.79 -15.92
C THR A 68 5.58 -0.53 -15.40
N GLY A 69 6.20 0.18 -14.46
CA GLY A 69 5.67 1.44 -13.91
C GLY A 69 4.58 1.30 -12.84
N ALA A 70 4.13 0.09 -12.50
CA ALA A 70 3.10 -0.13 -11.48
C ALA A 70 3.51 0.43 -10.10
N GLY A 71 4.77 0.23 -9.73
CA GLY A 71 5.30 0.69 -8.46
C GLY A 71 5.52 2.22 -8.38
N ASP A 72 5.84 2.85 -9.50
CA ASP A 72 5.96 4.31 -9.57
C ASP A 72 4.58 4.96 -9.56
N THR A 73 3.61 4.35 -10.25
CA THR A 73 2.20 4.76 -10.18
C THR A 73 1.65 4.63 -8.75
N PHE A 74 1.94 3.51 -8.07
CA PHE A 74 1.59 3.35 -6.66
C PHE A 74 2.14 4.49 -5.81
N THR A 75 3.44 4.77 -5.96
CA THR A 75 4.13 5.80 -5.16
C THR A 75 3.55 7.19 -5.44
N GLY A 76 3.36 7.54 -6.71
CA GLY A 76 2.78 8.82 -7.12
C GLY A 76 1.35 9.00 -6.61
N ALA A 77 0.51 7.97 -6.75
CA ALA A 77 -0.86 8.00 -6.24
C ALA A 77 -0.92 8.08 -4.71
N TYR A 78 -0.04 7.39 -3.99
CA TYR A 78 0.05 7.49 -2.53
C TYR A 78 0.45 8.91 -2.08
N VAL A 79 1.49 9.49 -2.69
CA VAL A 79 1.95 10.84 -2.34
C VAL A 79 0.90 11.89 -2.67
N SER A 80 0.24 11.78 -3.83
CA SER A 80 -0.85 12.65 -4.24
C SER A 80 -1.99 12.62 -3.21
N GLU A 81 -2.41 11.42 -2.80
CA GLU A 81 -3.48 11.25 -1.82
C GLU A 81 -3.07 11.73 -0.42
N TYR A 82 -1.82 11.50 -0.01
CA TYR A 82 -1.26 12.04 1.23
C TYR A 82 -1.39 13.57 1.28
N VAL A 83 -0.94 14.26 0.23
CA VAL A 83 -1.00 15.72 0.14
C VAL A 83 -2.46 16.19 0.13
N ARG A 84 -3.33 15.53 -0.64
CA ARG A 84 -4.76 15.86 -0.71
C ARG A 84 -5.42 15.78 0.66
N GLN A 85 -5.24 14.67 1.38
CA GLN A 85 -5.82 14.49 2.70
C GLN A 85 -5.29 15.50 3.71
N LYS A 86 -3.95 15.70 3.75
CA LYS A 86 -3.34 16.68 4.66
C LYS A 86 -3.83 18.10 4.42
N THR A 87 -4.02 18.49 3.16
CA THR A 87 -4.59 19.80 2.80
C THR A 87 -6.02 19.96 3.34
N LEU A 88 -6.79 18.87 3.40
CA LEU A 88 -8.14 18.84 3.96
C LEU A 88 -8.16 18.67 5.49
N GLY A 89 -7.01 18.69 6.16
CA GLY A 89 -6.91 18.48 7.60
C GLY A 89 -7.26 17.05 8.05
N LYS A 90 -7.23 16.08 7.13
CA LYS A 90 -7.54 14.67 7.38
C LYS A 90 -6.30 13.82 7.10
N TRP A 91 -6.19 12.66 7.73
CA TRP A 91 -5.15 11.69 7.38
C TRP A 91 -5.59 10.27 7.74
N ASP A 92 -5.63 9.43 6.72
CA ASP A 92 -5.84 8.00 6.84
C ASP A 92 -4.94 7.26 5.83
N ILE A 93 -3.89 6.64 6.36
CA ILE A 93 -2.95 5.84 5.58
C ILE A 93 -3.64 4.69 4.85
N ARG A 94 -4.72 4.11 5.42
CA ARG A 94 -5.42 2.98 4.80
C ARG A 94 -6.07 3.40 3.48
N SER A 95 -6.86 4.46 3.48
CA SER A 95 -7.46 5.00 2.25
C SER A 95 -6.41 5.44 1.24
N ALA A 96 -5.30 6.05 1.70
CA ALA A 96 -4.19 6.42 0.81
C ALA A 96 -3.55 5.21 0.13
N VAL A 97 -3.29 4.14 0.88
CA VAL A 97 -2.77 2.88 0.33
C VAL A 97 -3.78 2.24 -0.61
N ILE A 98 -5.07 2.18 -0.25
CA ILE A 98 -6.13 1.63 -1.12
C ILE A 98 -6.17 2.37 -2.45
N ARG A 99 -6.17 3.71 -2.44
CA ARG A 99 -6.14 4.52 -3.67
C ARG A 99 -4.90 4.23 -4.52
N ALA A 100 -3.73 4.18 -3.91
CA ALA A 100 -2.48 3.86 -4.59
C ALA A 100 -2.49 2.47 -5.25
N LYS A 101 -3.10 1.49 -4.58
CA LYS A 101 -3.29 0.15 -5.13
C LYS A 101 -4.22 0.12 -6.33
N LYS A 102 -5.33 0.87 -6.27
CA LYS A 102 -6.25 0.98 -7.41
C LYS A 102 -5.50 1.53 -8.63
N ALA A 103 -4.72 2.59 -8.44
CA ALA A 103 -3.92 3.18 -9.50
C ALA A 103 -2.93 2.17 -10.11
N ALA A 104 -2.15 1.47 -9.28
CA ALA A 104 -1.22 0.45 -9.76
C ALA A 104 -1.91 -0.72 -10.47
N ALA A 105 -3.06 -1.17 -9.97
CA ALA A 105 -3.87 -2.23 -10.59
C ALA A 105 -4.41 -1.82 -11.96
N MET A 106 -4.66 -0.53 -12.19
CA MET A 106 -5.04 0.00 -13.49
C MET A 106 -3.83 0.09 -14.43
N THR A 107 -2.67 0.53 -13.94
CA THR A 107 -1.42 0.60 -14.72
C THR A 107 -1.07 -0.75 -15.32
N VAL A 108 -1.15 -1.82 -14.53
CA VAL A 108 -0.72 -3.14 -15.00
C VAL A 108 -1.59 -3.72 -16.13
N ARG A 109 -2.74 -3.11 -16.43
CA ARG A 109 -3.64 -3.53 -17.51
C ARG A 109 -3.22 -2.97 -18.88
N ASN A 110 -2.37 -1.95 -18.91
CA ASN A 110 -1.87 -1.28 -20.10
C ASN A 110 -0.41 -1.66 -20.36
N VAL A 111 0.11 -1.35 -21.56
CA VAL A 111 1.53 -1.59 -21.91
C VAL A 111 2.32 -0.30 -21.75
N GLY A 112 3.48 -0.40 -21.10
CA GLY A 112 4.40 0.71 -20.86
C GLY A 112 4.11 1.48 -19.57
N ALA A 113 5.18 2.07 -19.01
CA ALA A 113 5.15 2.72 -17.70
C ALA A 113 4.22 3.95 -17.62
N GLN A 114 4.23 4.79 -18.66
CA GLN A 114 3.54 6.10 -18.65
C GLN A 114 2.10 6.00 -19.14
N ASN A 115 1.86 5.22 -20.20
CA ASN A 115 0.54 5.08 -20.82
C ASN A 115 -0.49 4.41 -19.88
N GLY A 116 -0.03 3.72 -18.84
CA GLY A 116 -0.88 3.07 -17.86
C GLY A 116 -1.26 3.94 -16.65
N ILE A 117 -0.68 5.13 -16.47
CA ILE A 117 -0.95 5.97 -15.30
C ILE A 117 -2.37 6.53 -15.40
N PRO A 118 -3.28 6.20 -14.46
CA PRO A 118 -4.67 6.64 -14.52
C PRO A 118 -4.85 8.06 -13.98
N TRP A 119 -5.93 8.70 -14.42
CA TRP A 119 -6.42 9.96 -13.88
C TRP A 119 -7.11 9.76 -12.53
N SER A 120 -7.28 10.87 -11.79
CA SER A 120 -7.83 10.82 -10.42
C SER A 120 -9.27 10.27 -10.40
N ASP A 121 -10.11 10.72 -11.33
CA ASP A 121 -11.49 10.30 -11.53
C ASP A 121 -11.61 8.83 -11.97
N GLU A 122 -10.66 8.36 -12.78
CA GLU A 122 -10.57 6.94 -13.14
C GLU A 122 -10.27 6.06 -11.92
N ILE A 123 -9.39 6.52 -11.02
CA ILE A 123 -9.10 5.81 -9.76
C ILE A 123 -10.32 5.79 -8.84
N ASP A 124 -11.06 6.90 -8.77
CA ASP A 124 -12.27 7.03 -7.96
C ASP A 124 -13.38 6.11 -8.47
N SER A 125 -13.52 6.00 -9.79
CA SER A 125 -14.52 5.16 -10.46
C SER A 125 -14.11 3.68 -10.53
N PHE A 126 -12.89 3.34 -10.08
CA PHE A 126 -12.42 1.96 -10.07
C PHE A 126 -13.07 1.20 -8.90
N ASP A 127 -14.21 0.59 -9.19
CA ASP A 127 -14.86 -0.39 -8.34
C ASP A 127 -14.10 -1.70 -8.42
N ALA A 128 -13.05 -1.79 -7.63
CA ALA A 128 -12.42 -3.08 -7.39
C ALA A 128 -13.42 -3.95 -6.62
N LEU A 129 -13.87 -5.04 -7.24
CA LEU A 129 -14.81 -6.01 -6.69
C LEU A 129 -14.59 -6.19 -5.17
N GLU A 130 -15.49 -5.62 -4.36
CA GLU A 130 -15.48 -5.61 -2.89
C GLU A 130 -15.67 -7.01 -2.26
N LYS A 131 -15.42 -8.12 -2.98
CA LYS A 131 -15.59 -9.46 -2.41
C LYS A 131 -14.55 -9.85 -1.35
N LEU A 132 -13.63 -8.96 -0.97
CA LEU A 132 -12.62 -9.22 0.06
C LEU A 132 -12.80 -8.42 1.36
N LEU A 133 -13.85 -7.59 1.46
CA LEU A 133 -14.17 -6.88 2.71
C LEU A 133 -14.72 -7.79 3.82
N HIS A 134 -15.32 -8.93 3.49
CA HIS A 134 -15.84 -9.87 4.49
C HIS A 134 -14.78 -10.75 5.17
N ALA A 135 -13.55 -10.82 4.66
CA ALA A 135 -12.50 -11.69 5.24
C ALA A 135 -11.60 -10.98 6.27
N VAL A 136 -11.74 -9.66 6.47
CA VAL A 136 -10.85 -8.84 7.34
C VAL A 136 -11.54 -8.46 8.66
N SER A 137 -12.69 -9.07 8.98
CA SER A 137 -13.40 -8.80 10.25
C SER A 137 -12.83 -9.59 11.45
N SER A 138 -11.74 -10.36 11.31
CA SER A 138 -11.30 -11.30 12.36
C SER A 138 -9.82 -11.24 12.76
N ASP A 139 -9.08 -10.15 12.50
CA ASP A 139 -7.72 -9.98 13.07
C ASP A 139 -7.47 -8.50 13.43
N SER A 140 -8.25 -7.98 14.37
CA SER A 140 -7.89 -6.78 15.12
C SER A 140 -6.96 -7.17 16.27
N THR A 141 -5.65 -7.29 16.03
CA THR A 141 -4.69 -7.20 17.13
C THR A 141 -4.42 -5.72 17.39
N ALA A 142 -5.34 -5.11 18.15
CA ALA A 142 -5.02 -3.89 18.90
C ALA A 142 -3.86 -4.21 19.84
N PHE A 143 -2.75 -3.50 19.72
CA PHE A 143 -1.70 -3.53 20.74
C PHE A 143 -1.79 -2.25 21.56
N THR A 144 -2.37 -2.38 22.74
CA THR A 144 -2.23 -1.43 23.85
C THR A 144 -0.76 -1.33 24.23
N GLY A 145 -0.26 -0.11 24.36
CA GLY A 145 1.06 0.15 24.93
C GLY A 145 1.21 -0.46 26.33
N GLY A 146 2.41 -0.99 26.59
CA GLY A 146 2.87 -1.65 27.81
C GLY A 146 3.94 -2.65 27.39
N ASP A 147 5.18 -2.65 27.88
CA ASP A 147 5.72 -2.13 29.11
C ASP A 147 7.17 -1.64 28.92
N LYS A 148 7.60 -0.91 29.94
CA LYS A 148 8.95 -0.41 30.22
C LYS A 148 10.02 -1.50 30.24
#